data_AF-A0A1F3C359-F1
#
_entry.id   AF-A0A1F3C359-F1
#
_cell.length_a   1.000
_cell.length_b   1.000
_cell.length_c   1.000
_cell.angle_alpha   90.00
_cell.angle_beta   90.00
_cell.angle_gamma   90.00
#
_symmetry.space_group_name_H-M   'P 1'
#
loop_
_entity.id
_entity.type
_entity.pdbx_description
1 polymer ?
#
loop_
_entity_poly.entity_id
_entity_poly.type
_entity_poly.pdbx_seq_one_letter_code
_entity_poly.pdbx_strand_id
1 'polypeptide(L)'
;MTKTTLPQPPPRSDQCVGRLQLCEAAERDEVAREEAQQRAAEMEGVFAAISASILVFNSELRVTRANPAAELLLGFDPAGLDCETIAARLHLRNLDGTPLDPDTLPSHRALAGHSASGQYVANKKSGERFIVDAFAEPLRIYGKVTGSVILWRDVTERERLIEELARSNAALAEADQRKNEFLGVLSHELRNPLAPLRNSIYVLDHVPPDGPEAMSAKEIIQRQTGHLTRIVDDLLDVTRISRGKIELDRKRIDLRDVVLRTAKTTARCSTKATSSCATTCLPARSGSMRMQRASRRWWGICSRTR
;
A
#
# COMPACT_ATOMS: atom_id res chain seq x y z
N MET A 1 47.15 -58.72 82.44
CA MET A 1 46.76 -57.53 81.65
C MET A 1 47.58 -57.50 80.38
N THR A 2 47.13 -58.20 79.34
CA THR A 2 47.79 -58.31 78.03
C THR A 2 47.13 -57.29 77.09
N LYS A 3 47.86 -56.22 76.75
CA LYS A 3 47.43 -55.25 75.73
C LYS A 3 47.70 -55.84 74.35
N THR A 4 46.64 -56.17 73.64
CA THR A 4 46.66 -56.53 72.21
C THR A 4 46.91 -55.25 71.40
N THR A 5 48.11 -55.11 70.85
CA THR A 5 48.46 -54.02 69.93
C THR A 5 48.02 -54.40 68.51
N LEU A 6 47.01 -53.71 67.98
CA LEU A 6 46.60 -53.82 66.58
C LEU A 6 47.72 -53.30 65.65
N PRO A 7 48.00 -53.97 64.52
CA PRO A 7 48.98 -53.48 63.54
C PRO A 7 48.44 -52.23 62.82
N GLN A 8 49.29 -51.20 62.69
CA GLN A 8 48.96 -50.00 61.91
C GLN A 8 48.84 -50.34 60.41
N PRO A 9 47.91 -49.72 59.68
CA PRO A 9 47.79 -49.92 58.24
C PRO A 9 49.03 -49.37 57.53
N PRO A 10 49.48 -50.01 56.44
CA PRO A 10 50.67 -49.56 55.71
C PRO A 10 50.47 -48.14 55.15
N PRO A 11 51.53 -47.33 55.04
CA PRO A 11 51.45 -46.00 54.45
C PRO A 11 50.97 -46.12 53.00
N ARG A 12 49.97 -45.31 52.62
CA ARG A 12 49.51 -45.21 51.23
C ARG A 12 50.71 -44.78 50.38
N SER A 13 51.18 -45.65 49.49
CA SER A 13 52.27 -45.36 48.56
C SER A 13 51.93 -44.15 47.68
N ASP A 14 52.91 -43.28 47.40
CA ASP A 14 52.79 -42.11 46.51
C ASP A 14 52.13 -42.42 45.15
N GLN A 15 52.25 -43.68 44.69
CA GLN A 15 51.60 -44.22 43.49
C GLN A 15 50.06 -44.15 43.53
N CYS A 16 49.42 -44.28 44.69
CA CYS A 16 47.97 -44.18 44.83
C CYS A 16 47.48 -42.73 44.80
N VAL A 17 48.26 -41.78 45.32
CA VAL A 17 47.93 -40.35 45.30
C VAL A 17 48.01 -39.79 43.89
N GLY A 18 49.06 -40.13 43.12
CA GLY A 18 49.19 -39.73 41.73
C GLY A 18 48.09 -40.30 40.82
N ARG A 19 47.63 -41.53 41.08
CA ARG A 19 46.53 -42.15 40.31
C ARG A 19 45.17 -41.53 40.62
N LEU A 20 44.94 -41.10 41.85
CA LEU A 20 43.74 -40.37 42.26
C LEU A 20 43.68 -38.99 41.59
N GLN A 21 44.81 -38.25 41.59
CA GLN A 21 44.92 -36.94 40.93
C GLN A 21 44.70 -37.00 39.41
N LEU A 22 45.18 -38.06 38.75
CA LEU A 22 44.93 -38.29 37.32
C LEU A 22 43.46 -38.62 37.03
N CYS A 23 42.78 -39.36 37.91
CA CYS A 23 41.34 -39.63 37.77
C CYS A 23 40.52 -38.35 37.98
N GLU A 24 40.83 -37.55 39.00
CA GLU A 24 40.16 -36.27 39.26
C GLU A 24 40.36 -35.25 38.11
N ALA A 25 41.53 -35.23 37.48
CA ALA A 25 41.78 -34.40 36.30
C ALA A 25 41.00 -34.87 35.06
N ALA A 26 40.92 -36.19 34.84
CA ALA A 26 40.13 -36.77 33.75
C ALA A 26 38.63 -36.51 33.91
N GLU A 27 38.10 -36.66 35.14
CA GLU A 27 36.70 -36.35 35.46
C GLU A 27 36.37 -34.87 35.24
N ARG A 28 37.27 -33.95 35.61
CA ARG A 28 37.09 -32.50 35.35
C ARG A 28 37.09 -32.16 33.85
N ASP A 29 37.96 -32.79 33.08
CA ASP A 29 38.02 -32.63 31.62
C ASP A 29 36.76 -33.18 30.94
N GLU A 30 36.24 -34.30 31.43
CA GLU A 30 35.00 -34.93 30.93
C GLU A 30 33.78 -34.04 31.21
N VAL A 31 33.61 -33.59 32.46
CA VAL A 31 32.52 -32.66 32.84
C VAL A 31 32.60 -31.34 32.05
N ALA A 32 33.80 -30.78 31.87
CA ALA A 32 33.97 -29.54 31.09
C ALA A 32 33.62 -29.73 29.60
N ARG A 33 33.91 -30.90 29.02
CA ARG A 33 33.53 -31.24 27.65
C ARG A 33 32.03 -31.44 27.51
N GLU A 34 31.40 -32.14 28.45
CA GLU A 34 29.95 -32.33 28.48
C GLU A 34 29.22 -30.99 28.59
N GLU A 35 29.63 -30.10 29.51
CA GLU A 35 29.05 -28.77 29.62
C GLU A 35 29.22 -27.94 28.33
N ALA A 36 30.40 -28.00 27.71
CA ALA A 36 30.66 -27.29 26.45
C ALA A 36 29.79 -27.84 25.31
N GLN A 37 29.62 -29.16 25.22
CA GLN A 37 28.74 -29.81 24.25
C GLN A 37 27.28 -29.43 24.51
N GLN A 38 26.84 -29.41 25.76
CA GLN A 38 25.48 -29.00 26.12
C GLN A 38 25.21 -27.54 25.73
N ARG A 39 26.10 -26.60 26.08
CA ARG A 39 25.94 -25.19 25.68
C ARG A 39 25.95 -25.01 24.15
N ALA A 40 26.76 -25.78 23.44
CA ALA A 40 26.78 -25.77 21.98
C ALA A 40 25.46 -26.29 21.39
N ALA A 41 24.92 -27.39 21.93
CA ALA A 41 23.64 -27.97 21.51
C ALA A 41 22.47 -27.03 21.82
N GLU A 42 22.48 -26.35 22.97
CA GLU A 42 21.49 -25.33 23.31
C GLU A 42 21.52 -24.16 22.32
N MET A 43 22.71 -23.65 21.99
CA MET A 43 22.87 -22.58 21.00
C MET A 43 22.40 -23.00 19.60
N GLU A 44 22.69 -24.24 19.19
CA GLU A 44 22.21 -24.81 17.93
C GLU A 44 20.68 -24.93 17.92
N GLY A 45 20.10 -25.39 19.03
CA GLY A 45 18.65 -25.48 19.21
C GLY A 45 17.95 -24.12 19.10
N VAL A 46 18.51 -23.07 19.73
CA VAL A 46 18.00 -21.69 19.60
C VAL A 46 18.10 -21.21 18.17
N PHE A 47 19.25 -21.40 17.52
CA PHE A 47 19.47 -20.98 16.13
C PHE A 47 18.46 -21.64 15.17
N ALA A 48 18.23 -22.94 15.34
CA ALA A 48 17.30 -23.72 14.53
C ALA A 48 15.82 -23.36 14.79
N ALA A 49 15.46 -22.98 16.03
CA ALA A 49 14.09 -22.64 16.41
C ALA A 49 13.65 -21.22 15.95
N ILE A 50 14.61 -20.33 15.64
CA ILE A 50 14.28 -18.98 15.15
C ILE A 50 13.60 -19.09 13.78
N SER A 51 12.37 -18.57 13.69
CA SER A 51 11.57 -18.59 12.46
C SER A 51 12.01 -17.57 11.41
N ALA A 52 12.90 -16.64 11.76
CA ALA A 52 13.50 -15.71 10.80
C ALA A 52 14.62 -16.42 10.02
N SER A 53 14.73 -16.17 8.72
CA SER A 53 15.84 -16.70 7.91
C SER A 53 17.14 -16.05 8.35
N ILE A 54 18.05 -16.83 8.92
CA ILE A 54 19.38 -16.35 9.33
C ILE A 54 20.46 -17.09 8.55
N LEU A 55 21.38 -16.32 7.95
CA LEU A 55 22.62 -16.80 7.36
C LEU A 55 23.82 -16.20 8.09
N VAL A 56 24.85 -16.99 8.32
CA VAL A 56 26.11 -16.56 8.89
C VAL A 56 27.19 -16.74 7.84
N PHE A 57 27.88 -15.65 7.52
CA PHE A 57 28.99 -15.60 6.59
C PHE A 57 30.32 -15.48 7.35
N ASN A 58 31.39 -16.08 6.82
CA ASN A 58 32.76 -15.86 7.29
C ASN A 58 33.41 -14.61 6.66
N SER A 59 34.71 -14.43 6.88
CA SER A 59 35.52 -13.34 6.31
C SER A 59 35.62 -13.36 4.78
N GLU A 60 35.40 -14.51 4.15
CA GLU A 60 35.37 -14.66 2.68
C GLU A 60 33.94 -14.60 2.12
N LEU A 61 32.97 -14.15 2.93
CA LEU A 61 31.56 -14.06 2.57
C LEU A 61 30.96 -15.39 2.11
N ARG A 62 31.44 -16.51 2.66
CA ARG A 62 30.86 -17.85 2.49
C ARG A 62 29.99 -18.22 3.67
N VAL A 63 28.84 -18.83 3.38
CA VAL A 63 27.91 -19.29 4.41
C VAL A 63 28.55 -20.41 5.22
N THR A 64 28.76 -20.16 6.50
CA THR A 64 29.22 -21.16 7.47
C THR A 64 28.05 -21.83 8.17
N ARG A 65 26.95 -21.10 8.39
CA ARG A 65 25.73 -21.60 9.03
C ARG A 65 24.50 -20.95 8.40
N ALA A 66 23.43 -21.71 8.28
CA ALA A 66 22.10 -21.20 7.95
C ALA A 66 21.08 -21.98 8.78
N ASN A 67 20.04 -21.32 9.25
CA ASN A 67 18.99 -22.00 10.01
C ASN A 67 17.93 -22.59 9.07
N PRO A 68 17.06 -23.50 9.55
CA PRO A 68 16.02 -24.11 8.71
C PRO A 68 15.08 -23.10 8.04
N ALA A 69 14.82 -21.96 8.69
CA ALA A 69 14.02 -20.88 8.12
C ALA A 69 14.69 -20.25 6.88
N ALA A 70 16.02 -20.17 6.84
CA ALA A 70 16.75 -19.70 5.67
C ALA A 70 16.65 -20.67 4.51
N GLU A 71 16.85 -21.97 4.72
CA GLU A 71 16.70 -22.97 3.67
C GLU A 71 15.28 -22.96 3.07
N LEU A 72 14.26 -22.83 3.92
CA LEU A 72 12.86 -22.74 3.49
C LEU A 72 12.59 -21.49 2.64
N LEU A 73 13.11 -20.33 3.06
CA LEU A 73 12.94 -19.07 2.35
C LEU A 73 13.66 -19.09 0.99
N LEU A 74 14.90 -19.58 0.98
CA LEU A 74 15.77 -19.61 -0.21
C LEU A 74 15.34 -20.70 -1.21
N GLY A 75 14.77 -21.81 -0.73
CA GLY A 75 14.42 -22.98 -1.52
C GLY A 75 15.63 -23.84 -1.94
N PHE A 76 16.77 -23.68 -1.25
CA PHE A 76 17.97 -24.50 -1.40
C PHE A 76 18.86 -24.38 -0.16
N ASP A 77 19.73 -25.37 0.05
CA ASP A 77 20.77 -25.32 1.08
C ASP A 77 21.86 -24.30 0.70
N PRO A 78 22.06 -23.23 1.49
CA PRO A 78 23.06 -22.20 1.19
C PRO A 78 24.46 -22.54 1.71
N ALA A 79 24.67 -23.65 2.42
CA ALA A 79 25.95 -23.98 3.05
C ALA A 79 27.13 -23.94 2.05
N GLY A 80 28.19 -23.23 2.44
CA GLY A 80 29.43 -23.08 1.64
C GLY A 80 29.33 -22.14 0.44
N LEU A 81 28.12 -21.70 0.06
CA LEU A 81 27.94 -20.73 -1.03
C LEU A 81 28.39 -19.34 -0.59
N ASP A 82 28.93 -18.58 -1.54
CA ASP A 82 29.19 -17.16 -1.32
C ASP A 82 27.93 -16.32 -1.54
N CYS A 83 27.96 -15.09 -1.00
CA CYS A 83 26.86 -14.15 -1.07
C CYS A 83 26.45 -13.84 -2.52
N GLU A 84 27.40 -13.74 -3.45
CA GLU A 84 27.15 -13.49 -4.87
C GLU A 84 26.43 -14.65 -5.55
N THR A 85 26.82 -15.90 -5.27
CA THR A 85 26.14 -17.08 -5.80
C THR A 85 24.70 -17.15 -5.31
N ILE A 86 24.44 -16.83 -4.05
CA ILE A 86 23.08 -16.76 -3.50
C ILE A 86 22.27 -15.68 -4.20
N ALA A 87 22.83 -14.47 -4.35
CA ALA A 87 22.19 -13.37 -5.06
C ALA A 87 21.89 -13.72 -6.53
N ALA A 88 22.81 -14.38 -7.23
CA ALA A 88 22.63 -14.82 -8.61
C ALA A 88 21.54 -15.89 -8.74
N ARG A 89 21.53 -16.91 -7.86
CA ARG A 89 20.50 -17.97 -7.87
C ARG A 89 19.10 -17.43 -7.64
N LEU A 90 18.98 -16.39 -6.82
CA LEU A 90 17.72 -15.71 -6.55
C LEU A 90 17.42 -14.56 -7.49
N HIS A 91 18.29 -14.29 -8.48
CA HIS A 91 18.17 -13.14 -9.37
C HIS A 91 17.92 -11.82 -8.62
N LEU A 92 18.62 -11.65 -7.49
CA LEU A 92 18.43 -10.55 -6.58
C LEU A 92 18.72 -9.22 -7.30
N ARG A 93 17.83 -8.23 -7.11
CA ARG A 93 17.90 -6.91 -7.73
C ARG A 93 17.48 -5.83 -6.73
N ASN A 94 17.85 -4.60 -6.99
CA ASN A 94 17.28 -3.45 -6.30
C ASN A 94 15.76 -3.38 -6.53
N LEU A 95 15.04 -2.62 -5.68
CA LEU A 95 13.58 -2.43 -5.82
C LEU A 95 13.18 -1.86 -7.18
N ASP A 96 14.05 -1.05 -7.80
CA ASP A 96 13.88 -0.46 -9.13
C ASP A 96 14.20 -1.43 -10.29
N GLY A 97 14.70 -2.64 -9.99
CA GLY A 97 15.08 -3.66 -10.97
C GLY A 97 16.51 -3.56 -11.48
N THR A 98 17.29 -2.56 -11.04
CA THR A 98 18.70 -2.45 -11.41
C THR A 98 19.55 -3.59 -10.80
N PRO A 99 20.67 -3.96 -11.45
CA PRO A 99 21.62 -4.91 -10.89
C PRO A 99 22.17 -4.41 -9.55
N LEU A 100 22.51 -5.35 -8.66
CA LEU A 100 23.13 -5.05 -7.38
C LEU A 100 24.61 -4.75 -7.57
N ASP A 101 25.10 -3.79 -6.79
CA ASP A 101 26.54 -3.62 -6.55
C ASP A 101 26.93 -4.48 -5.34
N PRO A 102 27.81 -5.49 -5.50
CA PRO A 102 28.22 -6.38 -4.42
C PRO A 102 28.68 -5.63 -3.16
N ASP A 103 29.42 -4.53 -3.31
CA ASP A 103 29.97 -3.77 -2.19
C ASP A 103 28.88 -3.03 -1.38
N THR A 104 27.71 -2.81 -1.98
CA THR A 104 26.56 -2.18 -1.32
C THR A 104 25.70 -3.17 -0.54
N LEU A 105 25.92 -4.47 -0.71
CA LEU A 105 25.13 -5.49 -0.04
C LEU A 105 25.32 -5.41 1.47
N PRO A 106 24.25 -5.67 2.26
CA PRO A 106 24.33 -5.62 3.71
C PRO A 106 25.45 -6.53 4.27
N SER A 107 25.71 -7.68 3.62
CA SER A 107 26.77 -8.63 3.99
C SER A 107 28.17 -8.02 3.95
N HIS A 108 28.46 -7.25 2.90
CA HIS A 108 29.76 -6.60 2.69
C HIS A 108 29.95 -5.45 3.67
N ARG A 109 28.91 -4.65 3.89
CA ARG A 109 28.93 -3.56 4.87
C ARG A 109 29.08 -4.06 6.31
N ALA A 110 28.40 -5.14 6.67
CA ALA A 110 28.55 -5.80 7.96
C ALA A 110 29.95 -6.39 8.15
N LEU A 111 30.55 -6.99 7.11
CA LEU A 111 31.93 -7.45 7.17
C LEU A 111 32.93 -6.30 7.36
N ALA A 112 32.65 -5.13 6.79
CA ALA A 112 33.39 -3.89 7.05
C ALA A 112 33.15 -3.31 8.47
N GLY A 113 32.34 -3.97 9.30
CA GLY A 113 32.11 -3.61 10.70
C GLY A 113 30.89 -2.73 10.94
N HIS A 114 30.03 -2.51 9.93
CA HIS A 114 28.89 -1.60 10.01
C HIS A 114 27.57 -2.34 9.85
N SER A 115 26.62 -2.11 10.76
CA SER A 115 25.24 -2.57 10.59
C SER A 115 24.65 -1.98 9.31
N ALA A 116 23.94 -2.81 8.55
CA ALA A 116 23.37 -2.44 7.26
C ALA A 116 22.03 -3.13 7.03
N SER A 117 21.14 -2.46 6.31
CA SER A 117 19.87 -3.03 5.87
C SER A 117 19.54 -2.57 4.46
N GLY A 118 18.70 -3.34 3.77
CA GLY A 118 18.23 -3.02 2.43
C GLY A 118 17.08 -3.91 2.01
N GLN A 119 16.24 -3.38 1.12
CA GLN A 119 15.15 -4.12 0.52
C GLN A 119 15.45 -4.43 -0.94
N TYR A 120 15.14 -5.66 -1.34
CA TYR A 120 15.51 -6.19 -2.64
C TYR A 120 14.37 -7.02 -3.21
N VAL A 121 14.39 -7.17 -4.53
CA VAL A 121 13.50 -8.07 -5.24
C VAL A 121 14.27 -9.36 -5.52
N ALA A 122 13.66 -10.49 -5.16
CA ALA A 122 14.21 -11.82 -5.39
C ALA A 122 13.18 -12.70 -6.14
N ASN A 123 13.68 -13.69 -6.85
CA ASN A 123 12.87 -14.73 -7.49
C ASN A 123 13.25 -16.09 -6.88
N LYS A 124 12.25 -16.81 -6.38
CA LYS A 124 12.42 -18.22 -5.99
C LYS A 124 12.69 -19.08 -7.23
N LYS A 125 13.20 -20.29 -7.05
CA LYS A 125 13.34 -21.29 -8.14
C LYS A 125 12.02 -21.59 -8.84
N SER A 126 10.89 -21.45 -8.15
CA SER A 126 9.54 -21.61 -8.73
C SER A 126 9.18 -20.51 -9.74
N GLY A 127 9.97 -19.45 -9.85
CA GLY A 127 9.64 -18.24 -10.62
C GLY A 127 8.79 -17.23 -9.86
N GLU A 128 8.40 -17.54 -8.62
CA GLU A 128 7.68 -16.61 -7.74
C GLU A 128 8.59 -15.43 -7.34
N ARG A 129 8.14 -14.21 -7.63
CA ARG A 129 8.81 -12.98 -7.23
C ARG A 129 8.38 -12.60 -5.81
N PHE A 130 9.35 -12.29 -4.96
CA PHE A 130 9.11 -11.82 -3.60
C PHE A 130 10.04 -10.64 -3.26
N ILE A 131 9.64 -9.84 -2.27
CA ILE A 131 10.41 -8.74 -1.73
C ILE A 131 11.09 -9.22 -0.45
N VAL A 132 12.40 -9.12 -0.40
CA VAL A 132 13.20 -9.48 0.77
C VAL A 132 13.74 -8.23 1.44
N ASP A 133 13.48 -8.13 2.74
CA ASP A 133 14.07 -7.15 3.63
C ASP A 133 15.26 -7.82 4.33
N ALA A 134 16.46 -7.33 4.06
CA ALA A 134 17.71 -7.89 4.52
C ALA A 134 18.35 -6.98 5.56
N PHE A 135 18.72 -7.56 6.70
CA PHE A 135 19.46 -6.90 7.78
C PHE A 135 20.76 -7.65 8.01
N ALA A 136 21.86 -6.94 8.18
CA ALA A 136 23.16 -7.53 8.40
C ALA A 136 23.90 -6.86 9.55
N GLU A 137 24.47 -7.68 10.42
CA GLU A 137 25.25 -7.29 11.60
C GLU A 137 26.64 -7.92 11.56
N PRO A 138 27.70 -7.21 11.99
CA PRO A 138 29.05 -7.78 12.09
C PRO A 138 29.12 -8.90 13.13
N LEU A 139 29.65 -10.07 12.75
CA LEU A 139 29.93 -11.15 13.69
C LEU A 139 31.29 -10.91 14.35
N ARG A 140 31.29 -10.57 15.64
CA ARG A 140 32.52 -10.28 16.40
C ARG A 140 32.87 -11.43 17.35
N ILE A 141 34.08 -11.95 17.21
CA ILE A 141 34.66 -12.92 18.13
C ILE A 141 35.94 -12.30 18.69
N TYR A 142 36.04 -12.21 20.03
CA TYR A 142 37.13 -11.52 20.73
C TYR A 142 37.39 -10.09 20.22
N GLY A 143 36.33 -9.35 19.91
CA GLY A 143 36.40 -7.95 19.44
C GLY A 143 36.75 -7.77 17.96
N LYS A 144 37.21 -8.83 17.27
CA LYS A 144 37.52 -8.81 15.84
C LYS A 144 36.30 -9.22 15.02
N VAL A 145 36.03 -8.52 13.92
CA VAL A 145 35.02 -8.96 12.94
C VAL A 145 35.54 -10.20 12.23
N THR A 146 34.80 -11.29 12.35
CA THR A 146 35.12 -12.61 11.78
C THR A 146 34.17 -13.02 10.67
N GLY A 147 33.13 -12.22 10.42
CA GLY A 147 32.08 -12.52 9.48
C GLY A 147 30.91 -11.56 9.60
N SER A 148 29.78 -11.92 8.99
CA SER A 148 28.52 -11.19 9.10
C SER A 148 27.34 -12.13 9.34
N VAL A 149 26.37 -11.69 10.13
CA VAL A 149 25.09 -12.38 10.33
C VAL A 149 24.03 -11.62 9.56
N ILE A 150 23.29 -12.32 8.73
CA ILE A 150 22.23 -11.77 7.90
C ILE A 150 20.89 -12.36 8.28
N LEU A 151 19.90 -11.50 8.49
CA LEU A 151 18.50 -11.84 8.59
C LEU A 151 17.78 -11.44 7.32
N TRP A 152 17.06 -12.37 6.70
CA TRP A 152 16.18 -12.11 5.58
C TRP A 152 14.72 -12.31 5.98
N ARG A 153 13.86 -11.39 5.54
CA ARG A 153 12.43 -11.43 5.78
C ARG A 153 11.68 -11.23 4.48
N ASP A 154 10.79 -12.15 4.13
CA ASP A 154 9.82 -11.93 3.08
C ASP A 154 8.80 -10.88 3.55
N VAL A 155 8.75 -9.74 2.87
CA VAL A 155 7.83 -8.64 3.15
C VAL A 155 6.79 -8.45 2.05
N THR A 156 6.68 -9.38 1.10
CA THR A 156 5.80 -9.25 -0.07
C THR A 156 4.35 -9.00 0.29
N GLU A 157 3.77 -9.81 1.19
CA GLU A 157 2.37 -9.63 1.60
C GLU A 157 2.19 -8.35 2.41
N ARG A 158 3.19 -7.97 3.21
CA ARG A 158 3.17 -6.71 3.96
C ARG A 158 3.12 -5.51 3.01
N GLU A 159 4.00 -5.47 2.01
CA GLU A 159 4.03 -4.39 1.01
C GLU A 159 2.74 -4.37 0.18
N ARG A 160 2.20 -5.53 -0.22
CA ARG A 160 0.92 -5.63 -0.94
C ARG A 160 -0.24 -5.01 -0.14
N LEU A 161 -0.31 -5.30 1.16
CA LEU A 161 -1.33 -4.74 2.05
C LEU A 161 -1.15 -3.23 2.25
N ILE A 162 0.09 -2.74 2.34
CA ILE A 162 0.39 -1.31 2.42
C ILE A 162 -0.09 -0.60 1.15
N GLU A 163 0.21 -1.14 -0.02
CA GLU A 163 -0.23 -0.59 -1.31
C GLU A 163 -1.75 -0.62 -1.49
N GLU A 164 -2.42 -1.70 -1.05
CA GLU A 164 -3.87 -1.80 -1.08
C GLU A 164 -4.53 -0.76 -0.16
N LEU A 165 -4.01 -0.60 1.06
CA LEU A 165 -4.48 0.41 2.00
C LEU A 165 -4.28 1.82 1.45
N ALA A 166 -3.11 2.11 0.87
CA ALA A 166 -2.82 3.41 0.26
C ALA A 166 -3.79 3.74 -0.88
N ARG A 167 -4.08 2.76 -1.75
CA ARG A 167 -5.06 2.92 -2.84
C ARG A 167 -6.47 3.17 -2.31
N SER A 168 -6.91 2.41 -1.30
CA SER A 168 -8.22 2.61 -0.68
C SER A 168 -8.35 4.00 -0.05
N ASN A 169 -7.32 4.44 0.68
CA ASN A 169 -7.31 5.77 1.31
C ASN A 169 -7.34 6.89 0.26
N ALA A 170 -6.60 6.75 -0.85
CA ALA A 170 -6.63 7.71 -1.94
C ALA A 170 -8.02 7.80 -2.58
N ALA A 171 -8.70 6.67 -2.82
CA ALA A 171 -10.05 6.65 -3.36
C ALA A 171 -11.08 7.29 -2.42
N LEU A 172 -10.96 7.05 -1.10
CA LEU A 172 -11.80 7.69 -0.09
C LEU A 172 -11.57 9.20 -0.03
N ALA A 173 -10.32 9.65 -0.07
CA ALA A 173 -9.97 11.07 -0.08
C ALA A 173 -10.52 11.77 -1.32
N GLU A 174 -10.42 11.16 -2.50
CA GLU A 174 -10.99 11.69 -3.73
C GLU A 174 -12.52 11.78 -3.66
N ALA A 175 -13.19 10.76 -3.12
CA ALA A 175 -14.64 10.79 -2.92
C ALA A 175 -15.08 11.89 -1.95
N ASP A 176 -14.33 12.09 -0.85
CA ASP A 176 -14.61 13.16 0.11
C ASP A 176 -14.41 14.55 -0.53
N GLN A 177 -13.34 14.72 -1.30
CA GLN A 177 -13.10 15.96 -2.04
C GLN A 177 -14.25 16.27 -3.00
N ARG A 178 -14.68 15.31 -3.83
CA ARG A 178 -15.81 15.49 -4.75
C ARG A 178 -17.11 15.82 -4.02
N LYS A 179 -17.35 15.22 -2.84
CA LYS A 179 -18.49 15.54 -1.99
C LYS A 179 -18.40 16.99 -1.48
N ASN A 180 -17.24 17.43 -1.03
CA ASN A 180 -17.04 18.80 -0.53
C ASN A 180 -17.20 19.83 -1.65
N GLU A 181 -16.68 19.56 -2.85
CA GLU A 181 -16.89 20.39 -4.05
C GLU A 181 -18.38 20.46 -4.40
N PHE A 182 -19.09 19.33 -4.40
CA PHE A 182 -20.53 19.29 -4.64
C PHE A 182 -21.31 20.11 -3.61
N LEU A 183 -21.00 19.97 -2.31
CA LEU A 183 -21.63 20.75 -1.25
C LEU A 183 -21.35 22.26 -1.39
N GLY A 184 -20.14 22.62 -1.82
CA GLY A 184 -19.76 24.00 -2.12
C GLY A 184 -20.62 24.59 -3.23
N VAL A 185 -20.69 23.92 -4.38
CA VAL A 185 -21.52 24.34 -5.52
C VAL A 185 -22.99 24.44 -5.11
N LEU A 186 -23.53 23.40 -4.47
CA LEU A 186 -24.92 23.38 -4.01
C LEU A 186 -25.23 24.56 -3.08
N SER A 187 -24.34 24.88 -2.15
CA SER A 187 -24.52 26.01 -1.23
C SER A 187 -24.60 27.35 -1.98
N HIS A 188 -23.79 27.52 -3.03
CA HIS A 188 -23.85 28.71 -3.89
C HIS A 188 -25.14 28.76 -4.71
N GLU A 189 -25.49 27.66 -5.37
CA GLU A 189 -26.70 27.56 -6.19
C GLU A 189 -27.98 27.80 -5.38
N LEU A 190 -28.02 27.36 -4.12
CA LEU A 190 -29.14 27.65 -3.21
C LEU A 190 -29.16 29.09 -2.70
N ARG A 191 -27.99 29.70 -2.45
CA ARG A 191 -27.91 31.08 -1.93
C ARG A 191 -28.28 32.12 -2.98
N ASN A 192 -27.89 31.90 -4.24
CA ASN A 192 -28.10 32.82 -5.35
C ASN A 192 -29.57 33.28 -5.53
N PRO A 193 -30.58 32.39 -5.56
CA PRO A 193 -31.99 32.77 -5.69
C PRO A 193 -32.56 33.49 -4.45
N LEU A 194 -31.94 33.34 -3.27
CA LEU A 194 -32.41 34.00 -2.03
C LEU A 194 -32.22 35.51 -2.05
N ALA A 195 -31.16 36.02 -2.70
CA ALA A 195 -30.91 37.45 -2.74
C ALA A 195 -31.97 38.22 -3.56
N PRO A 196 -32.33 37.83 -4.79
CA PRO A 196 -33.44 38.43 -5.52
C PRO A 196 -34.78 38.26 -4.80
N LEU A 197 -35.03 37.11 -4.15
CA LEU A 197 -36.25 36.91 -3.37
C LEU A 197 -36.39 37.94 -2.25
N ARG A 198 -35.34 38.13 -1.45
CA ARG A 198 -35.33 39.12 -0.37
C ARG A 198 -35.55 40.54 -0.90
N ASN A 199 -34.91 40.89 -2.02
CA ASN A 199 -35.07 42.21 -2.63
C ASN A 199 -36.49 42.42 -3.17
N SER A 200 -37.09 41.41 -3.80
CA SER A 200 -38.46 41.49 -4.30
C SER A 200 -39.50 41.62 -3.17
N ILE A 201 -39.28 40.93 -2.05
CA ILE A 201 -40.12 41.12 -0.84
C ILE A 201 -39.98 42.56 -0.34
N TYR A 202 -38.76 43.07 -0.21
CA TYR A 202 -38.52 44.46 0.18
C TYR A 202 -39.23 45.46 -0.75
N VAL A 203 -39.19 45.25 -2.07
CA VAL A 203 -39.93 46.10 -3.02
C VAL A 203 -41.43 46.05 -2.76
N LEU A 204 -42.01 44.85 -2.58
CA LEU A 204 -43.44 44.69 -2.32
C LEU A 204 -43.90 45.40 -1.05
N ASP A 205 -43.05 45.51 -0.03
CA ASP A 205 -43.36 46.23 1.20
C ASP A 205 -43.36 47.77 1.05
N HIS A 206 -42.77 48.30 -0.04
CA HIS A 206 -42.52 49.75 -0.23
C HIS A 206 -43.22 50.36 -1.45
N VAL A 207 -43.97 49.58 -2.22
CA VAL A 207 -44.70 50.07 -3.42
C VAL A 207 -46.19 49.72 -3.36
N PRO A 208 -47.06 50.44 -4.10
CA PRO A 208 -48.47 50.08 -4.19
C PRO A 208 -48.67 48.64 -4.73
N PRO A 209 -49.59 47.84 -4.15
CA PRO A 209 -49.70 46.40 -4.41
C PRO A 209 -50.06 46.02 -5.86
N ASP A 210 -50.67 46.95 -6.60
CA ASP A 210 -51.09 46.79 -8.00
C ASP A 210 -50.23 47.63 -8.97
N GLY A 211 -49.12 48.19 -8.49
CA GLY A 211 -48.17 48.93 -9.32
C GLY A 211 -47.32 48.00 -10.22
N PRO A 212 -46.76 48.53 -11.31
CA PRO A 212 -45.91 47.75 -12.22
C PRO A 212 -44.67 47.16 -11.51
N GLU A 213 -44.11 47.85 -10.51
CA GLU A 213 -43.00 47.37 -9.68
C GLU A 213 -43.40 46.17 -8.81
N ALA A 214 -44.62 46.18 -8.24
CA ALA A 214 -45.15 45.06 -7.46
C ALA A 214 -45.37 43.81 -8.32
N MET A 215 -45.89 44.00 -9.54
CA MET A 215 -46.08 42.90 -10.50
C MET A 215 -44.74 42.27 -10.90
N SER A 216 -43.73 43.10 -11.22
CA SER A 216 -42.37 42.63 -11.52
C SER A 216 -41.74 41.87 -10.35
N ALA A 217 -41.90 42.39 -9.12
CA ALA A 217 -41.41 41.71 -7.92
C ALA A 217 -42.07 40.34 -7.70
N LYS A 218 -43.40 40.22 -7.90
CA LYS A 218 -44.14 38.95 -7.85
C LYS A 218 -43.63 37.94 -8.89
N GLU A 219 -43.35 38.38 -10.12
CA GLU A 219 -42.79 37.51 -11.17
C GLU A 219 -41.39 36.99 -10.82
N ILE A 220 -40.53 37.85 -10.26
CA ILE A 220 -39.20 37.44 -9.78
C ILE A 220 -39.35 36.37 -8.70
N ILE A 221 -40.23 36.58 -7.71
CA ILE A 221 -40.48 35.61 -6.63
C ILE A 221 -40.93 34.26 -7.18
N GLN A 222 -41.89 34.25 -8.12
CA GLN A 222 -42.38 33.02 -8.74
C GLN A 222 -41.26 32.25 -9.46
N ARG A 223 -40.46 32.96 -10.27
CA ARG A 223 -39.35 32.35 -11.00
C ARG A 223 -38.27 31.80 -10.07
N GLN A 224 -37.87 32.54 -9.04
CA GLN A 224 -36.83 32.09 -8.11
C GLN A 224 -37.30 30.93 -7.23
N THR A 225 -38.55 30.95 -6.77
CA THR A 225 -39.15 29.83 -6.02
C THR A 225 -39.23 28.57 -6.86
N GLY A 226 -39.62 28.70 -8.14
CA GLY A 226 -39.61 27.59 -9.09
C GLY A 226 -38.21 27.03 -9.33
N HIS A 227 -37.20 27.90 -9.42
CA HIS A 227 -35.81 27.48 -9.54
C HIS A 227 -35.32 26.71 -8.31
N LEU A 228 -35.62 27.19 -7.10
CA LEU A 228 -35.24 26.55 -5.85
C LEU A 228 -35.88 25.17 -5.69
N THR A 229 -37.15 25.05 -6.07
CA THR A 229 -37.88 23.77 -6.08
C THR A 229 -37.17 22.76 -6.99
N ARG A 230 -36.80 23.18 -8.21
CA ARG A 230 -36.07 22.30 -9.13
C ARG A 230 -34.71 21.87 -8.61
N ILE A 231 -33.94 22.76 -7.96
CA ILE A 231 -32.65 22.40 -7.34
C ILE A 231 -32.85 21.34 -6.23
N VAL A 232 -33.87 21.52 -5.40
CA VAL A 232 -34.20 20.57 -4.33
C VAL A 232 -34.64 19.22 -4.90
N ASP A 233 -35.48 19.22 -5.93
CA ASP A 233 -35.90 17.99 -6.62
C ASP A 233 -34.70 17.27 -7.23
N ASP A 234 -33.82 17.99 -7.94
CA ASP A 234 -32.60 17.46 -8.53
C ASP A 234 -31.70 16.83 -7.43
N LEU A 235 -31.60 17.46 -6.24
CA LEU A 235 -30.84 16.93 -5.10
C LEU A 235 -31.48 15.65 -4.53
N LEU A 236 -32.82 15.61 -4.40
CA LEU A 236 -33.54 14.43 -3.94
C LEU A 236 -33.35 13.26 -4.90
N ASP A 237 -33.35 13.51 -6.22
CA ASP A 237 -33.08 12.49 -7.23
C ASP A 237 -31.65 11.96 -7.11
N VAL A 238 -30.63 12.82 -6.99
CA VAL A 238 -29.24 12.40 -6.77
C VAL A 238 -29.10 11.50 -5.52
N THR A 239 -29.77 11.84 -4.41
CA THR A 239 -29.74 11.01 -3.21
C THR A 239 -30.46 9.66 -3.38
N ARG A 240 -31.52 9.60 -4.20
CA ARG A 240 -32.19 8.34 -4.57
C ARG A 240 -31.30 7.46 -5.44
N ILE A 241 -30.58 8.03 -6.41
CA ILE A 241 -29.63 7.31 -7.26
C ILE A 241 -28.53 6.68 -6.39
N SER A 242 -27.90 7.49 -5.54
CA SER A 242 -26.78 7.07 -4.70
C SER A 242 -27.14 5.98 -3.68
N ARG A 243 -28.42 5.86 -3.32
CA ARG A 243 -28.94 4.80 -2.44
C ARG A 243 -29.47 3.57 -3.20
N GLY A 244 -29.33 3.54 -4.53
CA GLY A 244 -29.83 2.45 -5.37
C GLY A 244 -31.36 2.32 -5.38
N LYS A 245 -32.10 3.36 -5.02
CA LYS A 245 -33.57 3.32 -4.87
C LYS A 245 -34.34 3.75 -6.12
N ILE A 246 -33.67 3.84 -7.28
CA ILE A 246 -34.34 4.10 -8.55
C ILE A 246 -34.66 2.77 -9.22
N GLU A 247 -35.96 2.44 -9.24
CA GLU A 247 -36.48 1.38 -10.08
C GLU A 247 -36.67 1.93 -11.50
N LEU A 248 -35.99 1.32 -12.47
CA LEU A 248 -36.13 1.68 -13.88
C LEU A 248 -37.30 0.90 -14.50
N ASP A 249 -38.42 1.57 -14.77
CA ASP A 249 -39.53 1.01 -15.55
C ASP A 249 -39.13 0.93 -17.04
N ARG A 250 -38.53 -0.21 -17.43
CA ARG A 250 -38.04 -0.46 -18.78
C ARG A 250 -39.16 -0.97 -19.67
N LYS A 251 -39.75 -0.08 -20.48
CA LYS A 251 -40.73 -0.42 -21.53
C LYS A 251 -40.32 0.10 -22.90
N ARG A 252 -40.72 -0.59 -23.97
CA ARG A 252 -40.55 -0.10 -25.34
C ARG A 252 -41.43 1.13 -25.54
N ILE A 253 -40.83 2.24 -25.95
CA ILE A 253 -41.49 3.52 -26.22
C ILE A 253 -41.21 3.97 -27.65
N ASP A 254 -42.17 4.64 -28.29
CA ASP A 254 -41.97 5.25 -29.60
C ASP A 254 -41.17 6.56 -29.44
N LEU A 255 -39.92 6.56 -29.90
CA LEU A 255 -39.04 7.72 -29.84
C LEU A 255 -39.61 8.92 -30.62
N ARG A 256 -40.40 8.70 -31.68
CA ARG A 256 -41.03 9.79 -32.44
C ARG A 256 -42.01 10.55 -31.56
N ASP A 257 -42.83 9.84 -30.79
CA ASP A 257 -43.80 10.45 -29.88
C ASP A 257 -43.11 11.22 -28.75
N VAL A 258 -42.03 10.68 -28.18
CA VAL A 258 -41.22 11.37 -27.17
C VAL A 258 -40.66 12.69 -27.74
N VAL A 259 -40.00 12.65 -28.90
CA VAL A 259 -39.42 13.86 -29.53
C VAL A 259 -40.49 14.91 -29.84
N LEU A 260 -41.65 14.50 -30.36
CA LEU A 260 -42.76 15.41 -30.67
C LEU A 260 -43.35 16.04 -29.40
N ARG A 261 -43.50 15.28 -28.31
CA ARG A 261 -43.96 15.80 -27.01
C ARG A 261 -42.97 16.80 -26.43
N THR A 262 -41.69 16.48 -26.43
CA THR A 262 -40.64 17.37 -25.91
C THR A 262 -40.56 18.65 -26.74
N ALA A 263 -40.57 18.56 -28.07
CA ALA A 263 -40.54 19.72 -28.96
C ALA A 263 -41.76 20.66 -28.75
N LYS A 264 -42.96 20.11 -28.53
CA LYS A 264 -44.18 20.89 -28.23
C LYS A 264 -44.13 21.58 -26.86
N THR A 265 -43.40 21.05 -25.90
CA THR A 265 -43.22 21.65 -24.57
C THR A 265 -42.17 22.76 -24.63
N THR A 266 -41.05 22.55 -25.32
CA THR A 266 -39.99 23.57 -25.48
C THR A 266 -40.45 24.74 -26.34
N ALA A 267 -41.21 24.49 -27.43
CA ALA A 267 -41.76 25.54 -28.29
C ALA A 267 -42.79 26.44 -27.59
N ARG A 268 -43.47 25.93 -26.55
CA ARG A 268 -44.39 26.72 -25.69
C ARG A 268 -43.66 27.62 -24.69
N CYS A 269 -42.43 27.27 -24.33
CA CYS A 269 -41.60 28.07 -23.43
C CYS A 269 -40.87 29.20 -24.18
N SER A 270 -40.52 29.00 -25.46
CA SER A 270 -39.89 30.04 -26.29
C SER A 270 -40.88 31.08 -26.84
N THR A 271 -42.15 30.72 -27.03
CA THR A 271 -43.16 31.63 -27.58
C THR A 271 -43.66 32.71 -26.61
N LYS A 272 -43.31 32.64 -25.32
CA LYS A 272 -43.55 33.74 -24.35
C LYS A 272 -42.35 34.69 -24.18
N ALA A 273 -41.19 34.38 -24.74
CA ALA A 273 -39.96 35.17 -24.53
C ALA A 273 -39.42 35.84 -25.81
N THR A 274 -40.14 35.80 -26.94
CA THR A 274 -39.59 36.32 -28.20
C THR A 274 -40.67 36.82 -29.14
N SER A 275 -41.38 37.88 -28.73
CA SER A 275 -41.96 38.83 -29.70
C SER A 275 -40.89 39.86 -30.10
N SER A 276 -39.74 39.39 -30.58
CA SER A 276 -38.73 40.22 -31.26
C SER A 276 -37.58 39.32 -31.71
N CYS A 277 -37.45 39.13 -33.02
CA CYS A 277 -36.32 38.50 -33.71
C CYS A 277 -36.37 36.96 -33.86
N ALA A 278 -37.14 36.49 -34.85
CA ALA A 278 -37.01 35.15 -35.43
C ALA A 278 -36.55 35.26 -36.88
N THR A 279 -35.23 35.28 -37.09
CA THR A 279 -34.61 34.86 -38.35
C THR A 279 -33.38 34.05 -38.02
N THR A 280 -33.49 32.73 -37.96
CA THR A 280 -32.30 31.89 -38.13
C THR A 280 -32.66 30.61 -38.86
N CYS A 281 -32.12 30.56 -40.07
CA CYS A 281 -32.09 29.48 -41.04
C CYS A 281 -31.60 28.15 -40.44
N LEU A 282 -32.30 27.07 -40.76
CA LEU A 282 -31.74 25.71 -40.77
C LEU A 282 -31.23 25.42 -42.18
N PRO A 283 -29.92 25.17 -42.42
CA PRO A 283 -29.48 24.56 -43.65
C PRO A 283 -29.50 23.04 -43.50
N ALA A 284 -30.43 22.40 -44.19
CA ALA A 284 -30.27 21.02 -44.59
C ALA A 284 -29.21 20.97 -45.70
N ARG A 285 -28.08 20.29 -45.47
CA ARG A 285 -27.22 19.81 -46.57
C ARG A 285 -26.45 18.55 -46.17
N SER A 286 -26.81 17.46 -46.83
CA SER A 286 -25.95 16.31 -47.12
C SER A 286 -24.68 16.79 -47.84
N GLY A 287 -23.51 16.44 -47.31
CA GLY A 287 -22.22 16.74 -47.93
C GLY A 287 -21.10 15.97 -47.26
N SER A 288 -20.53 15.01 -48.00
CA SER A 288 -19.27 14.34 -47.68
C SER A 288 -18.15 15.35 -47.45
N MET A 289 -17.48 15.31 -46.29
CA MET A 289 -16.31 16.15 -46.03
C MET A 289 -15.07 15.30 -45.81
N ARG A 290 -14.15 15.44 -46.77
CA ARG A 290 -12.81 14.86 -46.83
C ARG A 290 -11.90 15.64 -45.86
N MET A 291 -11.20 14.95 -44.97
CA MET A 291 -10.21 15.52 -44.06
C MET A 291 -9.02 16.12 -44.85
N GLN A 292 -8.69 17.38 -44.57
CA GLN A 292 -7.34 17.92 -44.75
C GLN A 292 -6.90 18.64 -43.46
N ARG A 293 -5.62 18.44 -43.12
CA ARG A 293 -4.95 18.74 -41.86
C ARG A 293 -4.60 20.22 -41.68
N ALA A 294 -4.74 20.72 -40.46
CA ALA A 294 -3.88 21.73 -39.82
C ALA A 294 -4.01 21.54 -38.30
N SER A 295 -3.12 20.75 -37.68
CA SER A 295 -1.88 21.18 -37.00
C SER A 295 -2.07 21.55 -35.53
N ARG A 296 -1.76 20.56 -34.68
CA ARG A 296 -1.02 20.66 -33.40
C ARG A 296 -1.52 21.69 -32.39
N ARG A 297 -2.21 21.22 -31.35
CA ARG A 297 -1.71 21.22 -29.96
C ARG A 297 -2.72 20.55 -29.02
N TRP A 298 -2.21 19.65 -28.18
CA TRP A 298 -2.81 19.01 -27.00
C TRP A 298 -3.72 17.78 -27.25
N TRP A 299 -3.07 16.61 -27.21
CA TRP A 299 -3.66 15.30 -26.91
C TRP A 299 -2.70 14.55 -25.98
N GLY A 300 -3.28 13.75 -25.08
CA GLY A 300 -2.60 12.71 -24.30
C GLY A 300 -2.70 12.97 -22.80
N ILE A 301 -3.19 12.08 -21.93
CA ILE A 301 -3.14 10.61 -21.99
C ILE A 301 -4.34 10.05 -21.21
N CYS A 302 -5.12 9.16 -21.84
CA CYS A 302 -5.74 8.04 -21.14
C CYS A 302 -5.96 6.88 -22.14
N SER A 303 -5.03 5.93 -22.10
CA SER A 303 -5.08 4.58 -22.69
C SER A 303 -4.30 3.72 -21.69
N ARG A 304 -4.69 2.54 -21.22
CA ARG A 304 -5.43 1.44 -21.85
C ARG A 304 -5.67 0.37 -20.76
N THR A 305 -6.72 -0.44 -20.91
CA THR A 305 -6.90 -1.86 -20.51
C THR A 305 -8.32 -2.18 -21.02
N ARG A 306 -8.68 -3.13 -21.90
CA ARG A 306 -8.24 -4.51 -22.18
C ARG A 306 -7.80 -5.29 -20.97
#